data_AF-A0A5M8NYK4-F1
#
_entry.id   AF-A0A5M8NYK4-F1
#
_cell.length_a   1.000
_cell.length_b   1.000
_cell.length_c   1.000
_cell.angle_alpha   90.00
_cell.angle_beta   90.00
_cell.angle_gamma   90.00
#
_symmetry.space_group_name_H-M   'P 1'
#
loop_
_entity.id
_entity.type
_entity.pdbx_description
1 polymer ?
#
loop_
_entity_poly.entity_id
_entity_poly.type
_entity_poly.pdbx_seq_one_letter_code
_entity_poly.pdbx_strand_id
1 'polypeptide(L)'
;MNTTRSGEMVSAQIGKMGVINGLPNGNFSLADGQSFNIKNDGSLPVMLNVQLAGMNEGEFVETAFEVGWNPEIVKAVKQTSLSGINLKWGY
;
A
#
# COMPACT_ATOMS: atom_id res chain seq x y z
N MET A 1 17.21 11.88 -0.56
CA MET A 1 16.52 13.03 0.04
C MET A 1 15.14 13.10 -0.58
N ASN A 2 14.07 12.93 0.21
CA ASN A 2 12.67 12.85 -0.25
C ASN A 2 11.87 14.12 0.07
N THR A 3 12.54 15.28 0.01
CA THR A 3 11.90 16.58 0.23
C THR A 3 12.06 17.44 -1.02
N THR A 4 11.03 18.18 -1.40
CA THR A 4 11.11 19.19 -2.46
C THR A 4 12.13 20.27 -2.06
N ARG A 5 12.54 21.13 -3.01
CA ARG A 5 13.41 22.28 -2.73
C ARG A 5 12.83 23.20 -1.62
N SER A 6 11.53 23.12 -1.35
CA SER A 6 10.80 23.86 -0.32
C SER A 6 10.62 23.10 1.00
N GLY A 7 11.17 21.89 1.14
CA GLY A 7 11.06 21.08 2.36
C GLY A 7 9.77 20.27 2.48
N GLU A 8 8.90 20.27 1.48
CA GLU A 8 7.68 19.45 1.46
C GLU A 8 8.06 17.99 1.19
N MET A 9 7.40 17.04 1.85
CA MET A 9 7.58 15.63 1.54
C MET A 9 7.19 15.37 0.07
N VAL A 10 8.08 14.76 -0.70
CA VAL A 10 7.79 14.38 -2.09
C VAL A 10 6.70 13.32 -2.06
N SER A 11 5.47 13.68 -2.44
CA SER A 11 4.41 12.71 -2.68
C SER A 11 4.84 11.76 -3.79
N ALA A 12 4.49 10.48 -3.68
CA ALA A 12 4.68 9.54 -4.77
C ALA A 12 4.01 10.10 -6.03
N GLN A 13 4.75 10.15 -7.14
CA GLN A 13 4.21 10.50 -8.44
C GLN A 13 3.51 9.25 -9.00
N ILE A 14 2.22 9.14 -8.74
CA ILE A 14 1.42 7.99 -9.16
C ILE A 14 0.98 8.18 -10.61
N GLY A 15 1.62 7.46 -11.53
CA GLY A 15 1.29 7.48 -12.95
C GLY A 15 0.17 6.49 -13.31
N LYS A 16 0.00 5.43 -12.51
CA LYS A 16 -1.03 4.41 -12.68
C LYS A 16 -1.63 4.03 -11.34
N MET A 17 -2.94 3.84 -11.28
CA MET A 17 -3.65 3.42 -10.07
C MET A 17 -4.72 2.37 -10.34
N GLY A 18 -5.06 1.62 -9.30
CA GLY A 18 -6.18 0.69 -9.31
C GLY A 18 -6.68 0.36 -7.91
N VAL A 19 -7.66 -0.52 -7.82
CA VAL A 19 -8.26 -0.94 -6.56
C VAL A 19 -7.56 -2.19 -6.02
N ILE A 20 -7.31 -2.24 -4.73
CA ILE A 20 -6.91 -3.45 -4.02
C ILE A 20 -8.19 -4.20 -3.63
N ASN A 21 -8.51 -5.26 -4.36
CA ASN A 21 -9.70 -6.09 -4.16
C ASN A 21 -9.31 -7.52 -3.84
N GLY A 22 -10.26 -8.32 -3.36
CA GLY A 22 -10.07 -9.75 -3.15
C GLY A 22 -9.28 -10.12 -1.90
N LEU A 23 -8.93 -9.15 -1.04
CA LEU A 23 -8.25 -9.37 0.24
C LEU A 23 -8.93 -10.37 1.19
N PRO A 24 -10.26 -10.61 1.15
CA PRO A 24 -10.85 -11.70 1.92
C PRO A 24 -10.49 -13.10 1.43
N ASN A 25 -10.13 -13.26 0.15
CA ASN A 25 -9.94 -14.54 -0.53
C ASN A 25 -8.47 -14.89 -0.80
N GLY A 26 -7.55 -13.95 -0.58
CA GLY A 26 -6.12 -14.18 -0.75
C GLY A 26 -5.29 -12.90 -0.63
N ASN A 27 -3.98 -13.06 -0.75
CA ASN A 27 -3.06 -11.92 -0.80
C ASN A 27 -3.25 -11.15 -2.11
N PHE A 28 -3.07 -9.83 -2.04
CA PHE A 28 -3.03 -8.98 -3.22
C PHE A 28 -1.59 -8.62 -3.57
N SER A 29 -1.21 -8.80 -4.83
CA SER A 29 0.03 -8.31 -5.42
C SER A 29 -0.20 -7.94 -6.88
N LEU A 30 0.69 -7.15 -7.47
CA LEU A 30 0.66 -6.89 -8.91
C LEU A 30 1.23 -8.10 -9.67
N ALA A 31 0.66 -8.38 -10.85
CA ALA A 31 0.96 -9.60 -11.62
C ALA A 31 2.42 -9.70 -12.08
N ASP A 32 3.10 -8.57 -12.21
CA ASP A 32 4.52 -8.45 -12.59
C ASP A 32 5.47 -8.39 -11.39
N GLY A 33 4.94 -8.49 -10.16
CA GLY A 33 5.72 -8.31 -8.93
C GLY A 33 6.18 -6.86 -8.71
N GLN A 34 5.62 -5.89 -9.46
CA GLN A 34 5.93 -4.49 -9.30
C GLN A 34 5.53 -4.01 -7.91
N SER A 35 6.38 -3.17 -7.33
CA SER A 35 6.10 -2.54 -6.05
C SER A 35 5.22 -1.31 -6.23
N PHE A 36 4.37 -1.03 -5.26
CA PHE A 36 3.38 0.02 -5.32
C PHE A 36 3.20 0.70 -3.95
N ASN A 37 2.70 1.92 -3.96
CA ASN A 37 2.21 2.61 -2.78
C ASN A 37 0.76 2.25 -2.53
N ILE A 38 0.36 2.25 -1.25
CA ILE A 38 -1.04 2.07 -0.84
C ILE A 38 -1.67 3.42 -0.57
N LYS A 39 -2.86 3.64 -1.12
CA LYS A 39 -3.77 4.68 -0.69
C LYS A 39 -4.88 4.07 0.16
N ASN A 40 -5.04 4.53 1.39
CA ASN A 40 -6.25 4.29 2.14
C ASN A 40 -7.28 5.36 1.77
N ASP A 41 -8.24 4.98 0.94
CA ASP A 41 -9.35 5.83 0.47
C ASP A 41 -10.60 5.65 1.36
N GLY A 42 -10.43 5.06 2.55
CA GLY A 42 -11.45 4.98 3.61
C GLY A 42 -11.46 6.23 4.49
N SER A 43 -12.27 6.18 5.56
CA SER A 43 -12.45 7.29 6.51
C SER A 43 -11.62 7.15 7.79
N LEU A 44 -11.02 5.98 8.03
CA LEU A 44 -10.26 5.68 9.24
C LEU A 44 -8.93 5.00 8.87
N PRO A 45 -7.87 5.16 9.68
CA PRO A 45 -6.64 4.39 9.52
C PRO A 45 -6.92 2.89 9.60
N VAL A 46 -6.10 2.10 8.90
CA VAL A 46 -6.24 0.64 8.87
C VAL A 46 -4.90 -0.03 9.14
N MET A 47 -4.92 -1.04 10.01
CA MET A 47 -3.77 -1.92 10.23
C MET A 47 -3.80 -3.05 9.20
N LEU A 48 -2.72 -3.19 8.42
CA LEU A 48 -2.59 -4.24 7.42
C LEU A 48 -1.25 -4.95 7.58
N ASN A 49 -1.27 -6.25 7.28
CA ASN A 49 -0.04 -7.01 7.11
C ASN A 49 0.40 -6.88 5.65
N VAL A 50 1.60 -6.36 5.40
CA VAL A 50 2.13 -6.12 4.05
C VAL A 50 3.55 -6.65 3.92
N GLN A 51 3.93 -6.99 2.69
CA GLN A 51 5.32 -7.27 2.36
C GLN A 51 5.93 -6.00 1.77
N LEU A 52 6.89 -5.39 2.47
CA LEU A 52 7.59 -4.20 1.96
C LEU A 52 8.46 -4.59 0.76
N ALA A 53 8.73 -3.65 -0.15
CA ALA A 53 9.42 -3.95 -1.41
C ALA A 53 10.82 -4.57 -1.24
N GLY A 54 11.52 -4.23 -0.15
CA GLY A 54 12.83 -4.76 0.22
C GLY A 54 12.81 -6.04 1.06
N MET A 55 11.64 -6.56 1.44
CA MET A 55 11.53 -7.80 2.22
C MET A 55 11.56 -9.04 1.34
N ASN A 56 11.97 -10.16 1.92
CA ASN A 56 11.95 -11.45 1.24
C ASN A 56 10.51 -11.86 0.92
N GLU A 57 10.35 -12.68 -0.12
CA GLU A 57 9.05 -13.20 -0.50
C GLU A 57 8.45 -14.07 0.60
N GLY A 58 7.18 -13.78 0.95
CA GLY A 58 6.47 -14.48 2.02
C GLY A 58 6.64 -13.88 3.42
N GLU A 59 7.52 -12.89 3.60
CA GLU A 59 7.63 -12.15 4.86
C GLU A 59 6.65 -10.98 4.89
N PHE A 60 5.88 -10.88 5.97
CA PHE A 60 4.90 -9.81 6.17
C PHE A 60 5.14 -9.08 7.48
N VAL A 61 4.93 -7.78 7.48
CA VAL A 61 4.96 -6.91 8.66
C VAL A 61 3.63 -6.20 8.80
N GLU A 62 3.17 -6.04 10.04
CA GLU A 62 1.99 -5.25 10.35
C GLU A 62 2.35 -3.76 10.40
N THR A 63 1.58 -2.94 9.69
CA THR A 63 1.75 -1.48 9.69
C THR A 63 0.41 -0.78 9.59
N ALA A 64 0.35 0.44 10.13
CA ALA A 64 -0.80 1.32 10.01
C ALA A 64 -0.73 2.09 8.69
N PHE A 65 -1.86 2.17 8.00
CA PHE A 65 -2.07 3.00 6.81
C PHE A 65 -3.06 4.10 7.13
N GLU A 66 -2.56 5.33 7.20
CA GLU A 66 -3.36 6.54 7.39
C GLU A 66 -4.20 6.85 6.16
N VAL A 67 -5.28 7.61 6.35
CA VAL A 67 -6.14 8.04 5.24
C VAL A 67 -5.34 8.89 4.25
N GLY A 68 -5.38 8.51 2.98
CA GLY A 68 -4.58 9.12 1.92
C GLY A 68 -3.47 8.20 1.40
N TRP A 69 -2.52 8.78 0.68
CA TRP A 69 -1.35 8.07 0.16
C TRP A 69 -0.33 7.85 1.26
N ASN A 70 0.13 6.61 1.40
CA ASN A 70 1.10 6.23 2.39
C ASN A 70 2.49 6.06 1.73
N PRO A 71 3.57 6.50 2.39
CA PRO A 71 4.91 6.50 1.81
C PRO A 71 5.50 5.09 1.67
N GLU A 72 4.95 4.09 2.36
CA GLU A 72 5.40 2.70 2.31
C GLU A 72 5.21 2.12 0.90
N ILE A 73 6.31 1.61 0.35
CA ILE A 73 6.33 0.91 -0.93
C ILE A 73 6.27 -0.59 -0.63
N VAL A 74 5.21 -1.24 -1.10
CA VAL A 74 4.91 -2.65 -0.82
C VAL A 74 4.94 -3.48 -2.11
N LYS A 75 5.13 -4.79 -1.97
CA LYS A 75 4.98 -5.78 -3.05
C LYS A 75 3.68 -6.56 -2.94
N ALA A 76 3.20 -6.77 -1.71
CA ALA A 76 1.97 -7.50 -1.46
C ALA A 76 1.26 -7.01 -0.21
N VAL A 77 -0.06 -7.16 -0.21
CA VAL A 77 -0.93 -7.00 0.96
C VAL A 77 -1.46 -8.38 1.32
N LYS A 78 -1.28 -8.77 2.58
CA LYS A 78 -1.75 -10.06 3.08
C LYS A 78 -3.27 -10.10 3.12
N GLN A 79 -3.82 -11.30 2.90
CA GLN A 79 -5.24 -11.59 3.09
C GLN A 79 -5.72 -11.05 4.45
N THR A 80 -6.86 -10.38 4.46
CA THR A 80 -7.49 -9.87 5.68
C THR A 80 -9.01 -9.99 5.60
N SER A 81 -9.63 -10.24 6.75
CA SER A 81 -11.09 -10.27 6.90
C SER A 81 -11.67 -8.91 7.32
N LEU A 82 -10.86 -7.85 7.32
CA LEU A 82 -11.32 -6.50 7.63
C LEU A 82 -12.37 -6.05 6.59
N SER A 83 -13.57 -5.76 7.08
CA SER A 83 -14.65 -5.20 6.27
C SER A 83 -14.58 -3.69 6.19
N GLY A 84 -15.08 -3.10 5.10
CA GLY A 84 -15.16 -1.65 4.96
C GLY A 84 -13.84 -0.95 4.65
N ILE A 85 -12.79 -1.70 4.30
CA ILE A 85 -11.54 -1.14 3.79
C ILE A 85 -11.71 -0.72 2.34
N ASN A 86 -11.28 0.49 2.02
CA ASN A 86 -11.26 1.02 0.65
C ASN A 86 -9.82 1.37 0.31
N LEU A 87 -9.13 0.43 -0.35
CA LEU A 87 -7.71 0.52 -0.61
C LEU A 87 -7.45 0.63 -2.11
N LYS A 88 -6.51 1.49 -2.48
CA LYS A 88 -6.01 1.63 -3.85
C LYS A 88 -4.51 1.42 -3.86
N TRP A 89 -4.00 0.96 -4.98
CA TRP A 89 -2.56 0.87 -5.26
C TRP A 89 -2.18 1.90 -6.32
N GLY A 90 -0.91 2.30 -6.33
CA GLY A 90 -0.37 3.11 -7.42
C GLY A 90 1.15 3.15 -7.45
N TYR A 91 1.70 3.44 -8.63
CA TYR A 91 3.14 3.61 -8.90
C TYR A 91 3.35 4.45 -10.18
#